data_AF-A0A2J6MLC5-F1
#
_entry.id   AF-A0A2J6MLC5-F1
#
_cell.length_a   1.000
_cell.length_b   1.000
_cell.length_c   1.000
_cell.angle_alpha   90.00
_cell.angle_beta   90.00
_cell.angle_gamma   90.00
#
_symmetry.space_group_name_H-M   'P 1'
#
loop_
_entity.id
_entity.type
_entity.pdbx_description
1 polymer ?
#
loop_
_entity_poly.entity_id
_entity_poly.type
_entity_poly.pdbx_seq_one_letter_code
_entity_poly.pdbx_strand_id
1 'polypeptide(L)'
;MNHAIRRLLRNVLVTLSLAMTLSAMPTLAHADDWGCQVLLCLANPGGPEQYSACVPPIEKLWTALRHGDPFPTCDFSAGLVSLSPDVRNAIPAAWLANLGAGTGASNTWAGSGYCREDLLYWGGLEESMPLCRAAGAINVMIDGTLYTRVWWGTGGIEGSSTITEYYGPPDLPGVPDQVAYDPTEAFARWMQAQDDASSRN
;
A
#
# COMPACT_ATOMS: atom_id res chain seq x y z
N MET A 1 44.14 36.59 -34.34
CA MET A 1 42.88 35.96 -33.86
C MET A 1 42.17 36.97 -32.96
N ASN A 2 41.16 37.64 -33.51
CA ASN A 2 40.75 38.98 -33.07
C ASN A 2 40.02 38.95 -31.71
N HIS A 3 40.35 39.89 -30.81
CA HIS A 3 39.70 40.06 -29.50
C HIS A 3 38.17 40.14 -29.59
N ALA A 4 37.64 40.62 -30.72
CA ALA A 4 36.22 40.65 -31.03
C ALA A 4 35.59 39.23 -31.08
N ILE A 5 36.28 38.26 -31.69
CA ILE A 5 35.81 36.87 -31.83
C ILE A 5 35.77 36.18 -30.45
N ARG A 6 36.76 36.43 -29.58
CA ARG A 6 36.77 35.90 -28.20
C ARG A 6 35.65 36.49 -27.33
N ARG A 7 35.31 37.78 -27.51
CA ARG A 7 34.20 38.41 -26.79
C ARG A 7 32.84 37.89 -27.26
N LEU A 8 32.67 37.70 -28.56
CA LEU A 8 31.45 37.11 -29.14
C LEU A 8 31.23 35.68 -28.67
N LEU A 9 32.26 34.81 -28.73
CA LEU A 9 32.18 33.43 -28.25
C LEU A 9 31.83 33.36 -26.76
N ARG A 10 32.43 34.22 -25.93
CA ARG A 10 32.15 34.24 -24.49
C ARG A 10 30.71 34.67 -24.18
N ASN A 11 30.19 35.67 -24.89
CA ASN A 11 28.81 36.12 -24.69
C ASN A 11 27.81 35.05 -25.15
N VAL A 12 28.08 34.38 -26.27
CA VAL A 12 27.25 33.27 -26.79
C VAL A 12 27.24 32.10 -25.80
N LEU A 13 28.40 31.74 -25.23
CA LEU A 13 28.47 30.68 -24.22
C LEU A 13 27.68 31.05 -22.94
N VAL A 14 27.75 32.30 -22.49
CA VAL A 14 26.97 32.77 -21.31
C VAL A 14 25.47 32.75 -21.59
N THR A 15 25.02 33.17 -22.78
CA THR A 15 23.59 33.14 -23.12
C THR A 15 23.06 31.72 -23.29
N LEU A 16 23.85 30.81 -23.87
CA LEU A 16 23.51 29.38 -23.95
C LEU A 16 23.41 28.75 -22.57
N SER A 17 24.34 29.08 -21.67
CA SER A 17 24.34 28.59 -20.28
C SER A 17 23.07 29.03 -19.53
N LEU A 18 22.69 30.30 -19.68
CA LEU A 18 21.52 30.87 -19.02
C LEU A 18 20.19 30.36 -19.61
N ALA A 19 20.15 30.08 -20.92
CA ALA A 19 18.98 29.48 -21.56
C ALA A 19 18.76 28.04 -21.10
N MET A 20 19.83 27.29 -20.85
CA MET A 20 19.77 25.89 -20.42
C MET A 20 19.31 25.72 -18.96
N THR A 21 19.51 26.73 -18.10
CA THR A 21 18.98 26.72 -16.73
C THR A 21 17.51 27.12 -16.64
N LEU A 22 17.00 27.91 -17.60
CA LEU A 22 15.59 28.31 -17.65
C LEU A 22 14.64 27.25 -18.23
N SER A 23 15.18 26.19 -18.86
CA SER A 23 14.39 25.08 -19.40
C SER A 23 14.02 24.01 -18.37
N ALA A 24 14.39 24.17 -17.09
CA ALA A 24 13.88 23.35 -16.01
C ALA A 24 12.41 23.74 -15.73
N MET A 25 11.50 23.21 -16.53
CA MET A 25 10.07 23.28 -16.24
C MET A 25 9.84 22.53 -14.93
N PRO A 26 9.34 23.17 -13.86
CA PRO A 26 8.85 22.41 -12.73
C PRO A 26 7.69 21.56 -13.26
N THR A 27 7.88 20.24 -13.29
CA THR A 27 6.75 19.34 -13.44
C THR A 27 5.81 19.66 -12.29
N LEU A 28 4.64 20.25 -12.58
CA LEU A 28 3.54 20.26 -11.64
C LEU A 28 3.23 18.77 -11.38
N ALA A 29 3.74 18.24 -10.27
CA ALA A 29 3.30 16.95 -9.77
C ALA A 29 1.87 17.16 -9.27
N HIS A 30 0.90 17.08 -10.19
CA HIS A 30 -0.46 16.79 -9.79
C HIS A 30 -0.44 15.34 -9.31
N ALA A 31 -0.32 15.13 -8.00
CA ALA A 31 -0.65 13.85 -7.42
C ALA A 31 -2.12 13.61 -7.78
N ASP A 32 -2.39 12.57 -8.56
CA ASP A 32 -3.77 12.15 -8.73
C ASP A 32 -4.26 11.63 -7.37
N ASP A 33 -5.41 12.11 -6.90
CA ASP A 33 -5.99 11.69 -5.61
C ASP A 33 -6.37 10.20 -5.60
N TRP A 34 -6.13 9.48 -6.70
CA TRP A 34 -6.42 8.06 -6.86
C TRP A 34 -5.77 7.20 -5.77
N GLY A 35 -4.50 7.42 -5.45
CA GLY A 35 -3.84 6.65 -4.37
C GLY A 35 -4.53 6.85 -3.02
N CYS A 36 -5.03 8.06 -2.76
CA CYS A 36 -5.74 8.38 -1.53
C CYS A 36 -7.16 7.82 -1.54
N GLN A 37 -7.84 7.81 -2.69
CA GLN A 37 -9.12 7.10 -2.85
C GLN A 37 -8.96 5.60 -2.59
N VAL A 38 -7.91 4.98 -3.14
CA VAL A 38 -7.59 3.57 -2.91
C VAL A 38 -7.38 3.28 -1.43
N LEU A 39 -6.57 4.10 -0.75
CA LEU A 39 -6.33 3.93 0.69
C LEU A 39 -7.62 4.01 1.49
N LEU A 40 -8.46 5.03 1.25
CA LEU A 40 -9.73 5.21 1.94
C LEU A 40 -10.70 4.04 1.70
N CYS A 41 -10.75 3.53 0.47
CA CYS A 41 -11.60 2.40 0.12
C CYS A 41 -11.10 1.09 0.76
N LEU A 42 -9.80 0.82 0.75
CA LEU A 42 -9.21 -0.36 1.41
C LEU A 42 -9.36 -0.32 2.95
N ALA A 43 -9.46 0.86 3.55
CA ALA A 43 -9.72 1.02 4.97
C ALA A 43 -11.16 0.61 5.37
N ASN A 44 -12.06 0.40 4.42
CA ASN A 44 -13.44 0.05 4.74
C ASN A 44 -13.56 -1.38 5.28
N PRO A 45 -14.04 -1.59 6.53
CA PRO A 45 -14.16 -2.93 7.11
C PRO A 45 -15.14 -3.85 6.37
N GLY A 46 -16.14 -3.30 5.68
CA GLY A 46 -17.09 -4.09 4.87
C GLY A 46 -16.56 -4.48 3.49
N GLY A 47 -15.31 -4.12 3.18
CA GLY A 47 -14.62 -4.49 1.95
C GLY A 47 -14.36 -3.31 1.01
N PRO A 48 -13.36 -3.45 0.13
CA PRO A 48 -12.83 -2.33 -0.64
C PRO A 48 -13.82 -1.77 -1.68
N GLU A 49 -14.81 -2.56 -2.12
CA GLU A 49 -15.78 -2.18 -3.15
C GLU A 49 -17.23 -2.08 -2.61
N GLN A 50 -17.44 -2.14 -1.28
CA GLN A 50 -18.79 -2.09 -0.69
C GLN A 50 -19.58 -0.85 -1.12
N TYR A 51 -18.90 0.28 -1.25
CA TYR A 51 -19.49 1.53 -1.71
C TYR A 51 -19.21 1.70 -3.21
N SER A 52 -20.24 2.11 -3.96
CA SER A 52 -20.13 2.30 -5.41
C SER A 52 -19.05 3.32 -5.83
N ALA A 53 -18.79 4.32 -4.99
CA ALA A 53 -17.71 5.28 -5.21
C ALA A 53 -16.31 4.64 -5.15
N CYS A 54 -16.18 3.49 -4.48
CA CYS A 54 -14.94 2.74 -4.36
C CYS A 54 -14.72 1.71 -5.46
N VAL A 55 -15.76 1.35 -6.24
CA VAL A 55 -15.63 0.36 -7.32
C VAL A 55 -14.60 0.82 -8.37
N PRO A 56 -14.70 2.03 -9.00
CA PRO A 56 -13.73 2.43 -10.01
C PRO A 56 -12.27 2.54 -9.55
N PRO A 57 -11.94 3.19 -8.40
CA PRO A 57 -10.55 3.31 -7.98
C PRO A 57 -9.94 1.95 -7.59
N ILE A 58 -10.73 1.02 -7.06
CA ILE A 58 -10.26 -0.31 -6.66
C ILE A 58 -10.14 -1.26 -7.86
N GLU A 59 -11.05 -1.23 -8.84
CA GLU A 59 -10.87 -1.98 -10.10
C GLU A 59 -9.62 -1.52 -10.86
N LYS A 60 -9.33 -0.21 -10.84
CA LYS A 60 -8.08 0.34 -11.36
C LYS A 60 -6.87 -0.20 -10.59
N LEU A 61 -6.95 -0.32 -9.26
CA LEU A 61 -5.90 -0.93 -8.43
C LEU A 61 -5.65 -2.39 -8.81
N TRP A 62 -6.70 -3.22 -8.90
CA TRP A 62 -6.54 -4.63 -9.28
C TRP A 62 -5.94 -4.79 -10.66
N THR A 63 -6.30 -3.92 -11.59
CA THR A 63 -5.71 -3.89 -12.93
C THR A 63 -4.23 -3.55 -12.87
N ALA A 64 -3.85 -2.50 -12.14
CA ALA A 64 -2.45 -2.11 -11.97
C ALA A 64 -1.61 -3.24 -11.35
N LEU A 65 -2.06 -3.81 -10.23
CA LEU A 65 -1.35 -4.88 -9.54
C LEU A 65 -1.19 -6.13 -10.41
N ARG A 66 -2.21 -6.51 -11.19
CA ARG A 66 -2.09 -7.65 -12.13
C ARG A 66 -1.06 -7.44 -13.23
N HIS A 67 -0.78 -6.20 -13.62
CA HIS A 67 0.27 -5.88 -14.59
C HIS A 67 1.67 -5.74 -13.95
N GLY A 68 1.77 -5.88 -12.63
CA GLY A 68 3.01 -5.69 -11.89
C GLY A 68 3.36 -4.22 -11.64
N ASP A 69 2.40 -3.31 -11.82
CA ASP A 69 2.58 -1.90 -11.50
C ASP A 69 2.77 -1.72 -9.99
N PRO A 70 3.55 -0.72 -9.55
CA PRO A 70 3.71 -0.41 -8.14
C PRO A 70 2.37 -0.02 -7.50
N PHE A 71 2.23 -0.36 -6.21
CA PHE A 71 1.08 0.08 -5.42
C PHE A 71 1.02 1.62 -5.40
N PRO A 72 -0.17 2.23 -5.58
CA PRO A 72 -0.28 3.69 -5.67
C PRO A 72 0.12 4.35 -4.36
N THR A 73 0.85 5.45 -4.46
CA THR A 73 1.23 6.24 -3.28
C THR A 73 0.14 7.25 -2.96
N CYS A 74 -0.19 7.36 -1.68
CA CYS A 74 -0.94 8.49 -1.15
C CYS A 74 -0.09 9.17 -0.09
N ASP A 75 0.07 10.48 -0.22
CA ASP A 75 0.67 11.27 0.85
C ASP A 75 -0.42 11.73 1.82
N PHE A 76 -0.82 10.83 2.74
CA PHE A 76 -1.70 11.19 3.85
C PHE A 76 -0.96 11.96 4.96
N SER A 77 0.31 12.33 4.74
CA SER A 77 1.04 13.18 5.67
C SER A 77 0.57 14.64 5.56
N ALA A 78 -0.59 14.91 6.14
CA ALA A 78 -0.76 16.16 6.86
C ALA A 78 0.16 16.09 8.11
N GLY A 79 1.48 16.07 7.90
CA GLY A 79 2.45 16.04 8.97
C GLY A 79 2.44 17.37 9.73
N LEU A 80 2.89 17.38 10.99
CA LEU A 80 3.12 18.61 11.77
C LEU A 80 3.82 19.72 10.96
N VAL A 81 4.65 19.32 10.00
CA VAL A 81 5.37 20.20 9.08
C VAL A 81 4.49 21.08 8.21
N SER A 82 3.27 20.64 7.87
CA SER A 82 2.27 21.43 7.13
C SER A 82 1.44 22.34 8.03
N LEU A 83 1.47 22.13 9.36
CA LEU A 83 0.79 22.98 10.33
C LEU A 83 1.60 24.26 10.60
N SER A 84 0.88 25.37 10.80
CA SER A 84 1.47 26.63 11.24
C SER A 84 2.18 26.45 12.59
N PRO A 85 3.24 27.22 12.88
CA PRO A 85 4.00 27.09 14.12
C PRO A 85 3.12 27.17 15.38
N ASP A 86 2.11 28.03 15.36
CA ASP A 86 1.21 28.22 16.50
C ASP A 86 0.35 26.98 16.77
N VAL A 87 -0.17 26.33 15.72
CA VAL A 87 -0.93 25.08 15.85
C VAL A 87 0.00 23.94 16.27
N ARG A 88 1.17 23.85 15.66
CA ARG A 88 2.18 22.82 15.98
C ARG A 88 2.57 22.85 17.45
N ASN A 89 2.79 24.03 18.02
CA ASN A 89 3.22 24.21 19.40
C ASN A 89 2.08 24.04 20.42
N ALA A 90 0.82 24.09 19.97
CA ALA A 90 -0.35 23.84 20.79
C ALA A 90 -0.69 22.34 20.94
N ILE A 91 -0.12 21.46 20.12
CA ILE A 91 -0.35 20.02 20.20
C ILE A 91 0.45 19.44 21.37
N PRO A 92 -0.19 18.82 22.39
CA PRO A 92 0.53 18.28 23.53
C PRO A 92 1.47 17.13 23.11
N ALA A 93 2.63 17.02 23.76
CA ALA A 93 3.66 16.04 23.43
C ALA A 93 3.16 14.58 23.43
N ALA A 94 2.15 14.26 24.24
CA ALA A 94 1.53 12.93 24.26
C ALA A 94 0.84 12.57 22.92
N TRP A 95 0.29 13.55 22.21
CA TRP A 95 -0.31 13.36 20.88
C TRP A 95 0.76 13.34 19.77
N LEU A 96 1.93 13.93 20.01
CA LEU A 96 3.08 13.88 19.10
C LEU A 96 3.72 12.48 19.04
N ALA A 97 3.48 11.61 20.02
CA ALA A 97 4.11 10.28 20.09
C ALA A 97 3.79 9.39 18.86
N ASN A 98 2.63 9.58 18.24
CA ASN A 98 2.20 8.81 17.06
C ASN A 98 2.25 9.63 15.75
N LEU A 99 2.56 10.93 15.84
CA LEU A 99 2.68 11.80 14.68
C LEU A 99 3.92 11.41 13.87
N GLY A 100 3.69 10.90 12.67
CA GLY A 100 4.74 10.34 11.81
C GLY A 100 4.83 8.81 11.82
N ALA A 101 4.03 8.11 12.65
CA ALA A 101 3.86 6.65 12.54
C ALA A 101 3.22 6.23 11.20
N GLY A 102 2.55 7.18 10.54
CA GLY A 102 2.09 7.10 9.16
C GLY A 102 0.71 6.47 9.04
N THR A 103 -0.14 7.12 8.22
CA THR A 103 -1.31 6.47 7.63
C THR A 103 -0.93 6.11 6.20
N GLY A 104 -1.11 4.85 5.83
CA GLY A 104 -0.59 4.32 4.58
C GLY A 104 -1.15 2.96 4.26
N ALA A 105 -0.91 2.52 3.03
CA ALA A 105 -1.21 1.15 2.62
C ALA A 105 -0.06 0.60 1.78
N SER A 106 0.19 -0.70 1.89
CA SER A 106 1.22 -1.37 1.09
C SER A 106 0.76 -2.77 0.68
N ASN A 107 1.06 -3.12 -0.58
CA ASN A 107 0.85 -4.47 -1.10
C ASN A 107 2.06 -5.36 -0.79
N THR A 108 1.81 -6.55 -0.25
CA THR A 108 2.77 -7.64 -0.11
C THR A 108 2.29 -8.80 -0.97
N TRP A 109 3.14 -9.27 -1.89
CA TRP A 109 2.86 -10.46 -2.70
C TRP A 109 2.75 -11.70 -1.80
N ALA A 110 1.71 -12.49 -2.00
CA ALA A 110 1.44 -13.64 -1.17
C ALA A 110 2.21 -14.88 -1.67
N GLY A 111 2.45 -15.80 -0.76
CA GLY A 111 3.16 -17.06 -1.00
C GLY A 111 3.20 -17.89 0.27
N SER A 112 3.88 -19.03 0.26
CA SER A 112 4.00 -19.88 1.47
C SER A 112 4.56 -19.14 2.68
N GLY A 113 5.46 -18.17 2.47
CA GLY A 113 6.02 -17.34 3.54
C GLY A 113 5.19 -16.12 3.95
N TYR A 114 4.04 -15.86 3.31
CA TYR A 114 3.12 -14.78 3.66
C TYR A 114 1.72 -15.12 3.13
N CYS A 115 0.90 -15.78 3.95
CA CYS A 115 -0.44 -16.21 3.54
C CYS A 115 -1.42 -16.22 4.73
N ARG A 116 -2.71 -16.25 4.42
CA ARG A 116 -3.77 -16.60 5.37
C ARG A 116 -3.87 -18.11 5.48
N GLU A 117 -4.05 -18.63 6.70
CA GLU A 117 -4.03 -20.08 6.94
C GLU A 117 -5.06 -20.85 6.10
N ASP A 118 -6.26 -20.30 5.89
CA ASP A 118 -7.32 -20.92 5.10
C ASP A 118 -7.14 -20.78 3.57
N LEU A 119 -6.15 -19.99 3.14
CA LEU A 119 -5.77 -19.84 1.73
C LEU A 119 -4.54 -20.68 1.35
N LEU A 120 -3.92 -21.34 2.32
CA LEU A 120 -2.83 -22.28 2.07
C LEU A 120 -3.36 -23.58 1.48
N TYR A 121 -2.65 -24.09 0.47
CA TYR A 121 -2.95 -25.37 -0.15
C TYR A 121 -1.67 -26.03 -0.70
N TRP A 122 -1.72 -27.35 -0.84
CA TRP A 122 -0.69 -28.12 -1.53
C TRP A 122 -0.87 -28.02 -3.05
N GLY A 123 0.20 -27.73 -3.77
CA GLY A 123 0.21 -27.65 -5.23
C GLY A 123 1.60 -27.83 -5.81
N GLY A 124 1.80 -27.37 -7.05
CA GLY A 124 3.02 -27.65 -7.82
C GLY A 124 2.93 -28.96 -8.60
N LEU A 125 4.04 -29.40 -9.21
CA LEU A 125 4.06 -30.56 -10.12
C LEU A 125 3.69 -31.89 -9.44
N GLU A 126 3.89 -31.98 -8.12
CA GLU A 126 3.65 -33.20 -7.32
C GLU A 126 2.73 -32.94 -6.11
N GLU A 127 2.03 -31.80 -6.07
CA GLU A 127 1.24 -31.39 -4.89
C GLU A 127 2.05 -31.38 -3.58
N SER A 128 3.36 -31.12 -3.67
CA SER A 128 4.29 -31.15 -2.55
C SER A 128 4.77 -29.76 -2.13
N MET A 129 4.32 -28.71 -2.83
CA MET A 129 4.70 -27.33 -2.53
C MET A 129 3.55 -26.60 -1.84
N PRO A 130 3.79 -25.93 -0.70
CA PRO A 130 2.80 -25.06 -0.11
C PRO A 130 2.66 -23.80 -0.97
N LEU A 131 1.43 -23.48 -1.37
CA LEU A 131 1.09 -22.30 -2.16
C LEU A 131 0.02 -21.48 -1.45
N CYS A 132 -0.05 -20.20 -1.78
CA CYS A 132 -1.10 -19.30 -1.31
C CYS A 132 -2.11 -19.06 -2.43
N ARG A 133 -3.40 -19.12 -2.13
CA ARG A 133 -4.46 -18.87 -3.12
C ARG A 133 -4.61 -17.39 -3.46
N ALA A 134 -4.31 -16.50 -2.53
CA ALA A 134 -4.28 -15.06 -2.81
C ALA A 134 -3.10 -14.70 -3.72
N ALA A 135 -3.26 -13.66 -4.52
CA ALA A 135 -2.15 -13.03 -5.23
C ALA A 135 -1.31 -12.17 -4.26
N GLY A 136 -1.96 -11.46 -3.35
CA GLY A 136 -1.29 -10.61 -2.37
C GLY A 136 -2.21 -10.21 -1.22
N ALA A 137 -1.63 -9.51 -0.26
CA ALA A 137 -2.37 -8.82 0.79
C ALA A 137 -1.97 -7.35 0.84
N ILE A 138 -2.94 -6.47 1.03
CA ILE A 138 -2.71 -5.05 1.26
C ILE A 138 -2.98 -4.74 2.72
N ASN A 139 -1.96 -4.28 3.43
CA ASN A 139 -2.09 -3.82 4.82
C ASN A 139 -2.35 -2.33 4.81
N VAL A 140 -3.47 -1.90 5.41
CA VAL A 140 -3.75 -0.49 5.69
C VAL A 140 -3.38 -0.22 7.13
N MET A 141 -2.51 0.77 7.32
CA MET A 141 -2.07 1.25 8.63
C MET A 141 -2.72 2.61 8.90
N ILE A 142 -3.28 2.79 10.09
CA ILE A 142 -3.74 4.09 10.60
C ILE A 142 -2.92 4.39 11.85
N ASP A 143 -2.23 5.52 11.85
CA ASP A 143 -1.31 5.94 12.92
C ASP A 143 -0.33 4.83 13.34
N GLY A 144 0.24 4.13 12.34
CA GLY A 144 1.18 3.02 12.53
C GLY A 144 0.58 1.71 13.06
N THR A 145 -0.74 1.64 13.24
CA THR A 145 -1.44 0.43 13.69
C THR A 145 -2.15 -0.23 12.53
N LEU A 146 -2.07 -1.57 12.43
CA LEU A 146 -2.80 -2.33 11.41
C LEU A 146 -4.30 -2.12 11.59
N TYR A 147 -4.97 -1.62 10.55
CA TYR A 147 -6.38 -1.28 10.60
C TYR A 147 -7.23 -2.24 9.77
N THR A 148 -6.85 -2.47 8.51
CA THR A 148 -7.42 -3.53 7.68
C THR A 148 -6.31 -4.30 6.96
N ARG A 149 -6.57 -5.57 6.66
CA ARG A 149 -5.79 -6.35 5.70
C ARG A 149 -6.72 -6.89 4.63
N VAL A 150 -6.43 -6.59 3.37
CA VAL A 150 -7.22 -7.03 2.22
C VAL A 150 -6.42 -8.06 1.43
N TRP A 151 -6.79 -9.33 1.54
CA TRP A 151 -6.29 -10.39 0.66
C TRP A 151 -7.00 -10.30 -0.68
N TRP A 152 -6.26 -10.21 -1.78
CA TRP A 152 -6.82 -10.03 -3.12
C TRP A 152 -6.39 -11.15 -4.08
N GLY A 153 -7.19 -11.37 -5.13
CA GLY A 153 -6.98 -12.46 -6.09
C GLY A 153 -7.28 -13.85 -5.52
N THR A 154 -8.14 -13.95 -4.50
CA THR A 154 -8.41 -15.20 -3.75
C THR A 154 -9.20 -16.27 -4.53
N GLY A 155 -9.82 -15.90 -5.65
CA GLY A 155 -10.66 -16.77 -6.50
C GLY A 155 -10.01 -17.13 -7.84
N GLY A 156 -8.72 -16.84 -8.03
CA GLY A 156 -7.99 -17.08 -9.27
C GLY A 156 -7.89 -15.85 -10.20
N ILE A 157 -7.29 -16.07 -11.38
CA ILE A 157 -6.69 -15.04 -12.25
C ILE A 157 -7.70 -14.03 -12.83
N GLU A 158 -9.00 -14.33 -12.80
CA GLU A 158 -10.05 -13.47 -13.34
C GLU A 158 -10.94 -12.79 -12.27
N GLY A 159 -10.81 -13.13 -10.99
CA GLY A 159 -11.69 -12.64 -9.93
C GLY A 159 -11.09 -11.48 -9.12
N SER A 160 -11.86 -10.39 -8.95
CA SER A 160 -11.61 -9.34 -7.94
C SER A 160 -11.99 -9.78 -6.51
N SER A 161 -12.11 -11.08 -6.27
CA SER A 161 -12.50 -11.62 -4.98
C SER A 161 -11.49 -11.22 -3.91
N THR A 162 -11.99 -10.54 -2.89
CA THR A 162 -11.21 -10.10 -1.75
C THR A 162 -11.71 -10.72 -0.46
N ILE A 163 -10.80 -10.89 0.49
CA ILE A 163 -11.13 -11.16 1.88
C ILE A 163 -10.61 -9.97 2.67
N THR A 164 -11.51 -9.30 3.39
CA THR A 164 -11.17 -8.15 4.22
C THR A 164 -11.15 -8.56 5.67
N GLU A 165 -10.02 -8.31 6.32
CA GLU A 165 -9.79 -8.48 7.74
C GLU A 165 -9.76 -7.10 8.39
N TYR A 166 -10.40 -6.96 9.55
CA TYR A 166 -10.53 -5.70 10.27
C TYR A 166 -9.95 -5.81 11.67
N TYR A 167 -9.10 -4.85 12.03
CA TYR A 167 -8.31 -4.83 13.26
C TYR A 167 -8.42 -3.49 14.02
N GLY A 168 -9.34 -2.62 13.60
CA GLY A 168 -9.60 -1.34 14.28
C GLY A 168 -10.43 -1.51 15.58
N PRO A 169 -11.04 -0.41 16.08
CA PRO A 169 -11.88 -0.46 17.27
C PRO A 169 -12.94 -1.58 17.23
N PRO A 170 -13.11 -2.35 18.32
CA PRO A 170 -14.03 -3.48 18.35
C PRO A 170 -15.51 -3.04 18.32
N ASP A 171 -16.41 -4.02 18.23
CA ASP A 171 -17.86 -3.84 18.33
C ASP A 171 -18.50 -3.02 17.18
N LEU A 172 -17.88 -3.01 16.01
CA LEU A 172 -18.49 -2.41 14.82
C LEU A 172 -19.66 -3.27 14.31
N PRO A 173 -20.87 -2.68 14.11
CA PRO A 173 -22.02 -3.43 13.63
C PRO A 173 -21.76 -4.12 12.28
N GLY A 174 -21.94 -5.44 12.24
CA GLY A 174 -21.76 -6.23 11.01
C GLY A 174 -20.31 -6.54 10.63
N VAL A 175 -19.35 -6.22 11.50
CA VAL A 175 -17.92 -6.53 11.32
C VAL A 175 -17.49 -7.45 12.47
N PRO A 176 -16.93 -8.64 12.18
CA PRO A 176 -16.44 -9.52 13.23
C PRO A 176 -15.16 -8.95 13.86
N ASP A 177 -15.06 -9.02 15.18
CA ASP A 177 -13.81 -8.72 15.88
C ASP A 177 -12.75 -9.77 15.52
N GLN A 178 -11.58 -9.32 15.11
CA GLN A 178 -10.47 -10.18 14.73
C GLN A 178 -9.22 -9.82 15.51
N VAL A 179 -8.48 -10.84 15.95
CA VAL A 179 -7.17 -10.66 16.57
C VAL A 179 -6.12 -10.61 15.47
N ALA A 180 -5.30 -9.55 15.46
CA ALA A 180 -4.20 -9.43 14.53
C ALA A 180 -3.23 -10.61 14.64
N TYR A 181 -2.81 -11.14 13.50
CA TYR A 181 -1.84 -12.22 13.39
C TYR A 181 -0.78 -11.89 12.34
N ASP A 182 0.37 -12.57 12.44
CA ASP A 182 1.47 -12.49 11.47
C ASP A 182 1.30 -13.55 10.36
N PRO A 183 1.05 -13.16 9.11
CA PRO A 183 0.92 -14.11 7.99
C PRO A 183 2.19 -14.89 7.66
N THR A 184 3.35 -14.49 8.19
CA THR A 184 4.60 -15.24 8.00
C THR A 184 4.65 -16.52 8.83
N GLU A 185 3.88 -16.59 9.92
CA GLU A 185 3.78 -17.77 10.77
C GLU A 185 2.73 -18.78 10.28
N ALA A 186 1.86 -18.37 9.35
CA ALA A 186 0.69 -19.14 8.93
C ALA A 186 1.06 -20.53 8.39
N PHE A 187 2.16 -20.65 7.64
CA PHE A 187 2.58 -21.95 7.10
C PHE A 187 3.01 -22.93 8.20
N ALA A 188 3.76 -22.47 9.21
CA ALA A 188 4.18 -23.32 10.31
C ALA A 188 2.97 -23.83 11.12
N ARG A 189 2.00 -22.94 11.39
CA ARG A 189 0.75 -23.28 12.08
C ARG A 189 -0.12 -24.24 11.28
N TRP A 190 -0.21 -24.03 9.97
CA TRP A 190 -0.93 -24.92 9.07
C TRP A 190 -0.34 -26.33 9.06
N MET A 191 0.99 -26.47 9.03
CA MET A 191 1.65 -27.78 9.13
C MET A 191 1.36 -28.49 10.45
N GLN A 192 1.46 -27.78 11.58
CA GLN A 192 1.13 -28.33 12.90
C GLN A 192 -0.31 -28.86 12.97
N ALA A 193 -1.27 -28.11 12.43
CA ALA A 193 -2.66 -28.53 12.41
C ALA A 193 -2.90 -29.82 11.60
N GLN A 194 -2.14 -30.03 10.51
CA GLN A 194 -2.22 -31.25 9.70
C GLN A 194 -1.63 -32.47 10.43
N ASP A 195 -0.51 -32.29 11.11
CA ASP A 195 0.11 -33.35 11.92
C ASP A 195 -0.80 -33.76 13.09
N ASP A 196 -1.41 -32.77 13.76
CA ASP A 196 -2.38 -32.99 14.83
C ASP A 196 -3.66 -33.67 14.32
N ALA A 197 -4.09 -33.39 13.10
CA ALA A 197 -5.22 -34.09 12.48
C ALA A 197 -4.86 -35.53 12.10
N SER A 198 -3.64 -35.75 11.60
CA SER A 198 -3.14 -37.07 11.21
C SER A 198 -2.93 -37.99 12.40
N SER A 199 -2.48 -37.46 13.54
CA SER A 199 -2.28 -38.22 14.78
C SER A 199 -3.57 -38.59 15.52
N ARG A 200 -4.70 -37.94 15.18
CA ARG A 200 -6.03 -38.23 15.75
C ARG A 200 -6.82 -39.27 14.95
N ASN A 201 -6.36 -39.64 13.77
CA ASN A 201 -6.94 -40.67 12.91
C ASN A 201 -6.19 -42.00 13.05
#